data_AF-A0AAN9YDV0-F1
#
_entry.id   AF-A0AAN9YDV0-F1
#
_cell.length_a   1.000
_cell.length_b   1.000
_cell.length_c   1.000
_cell.angle_alpha   90.00
_cell.angle_beta   90.00
_cell.angle_gamma   90.00
#
_symmetry.space_group_name_H-M   'P 1'
#
loop_
_entity.id
_entity.type
_entity.pdbx_description
1 polymer ?
#
loop_
_entity_poly.entity_id
_entity_poly.type
_entity_poly.pdbx_seq_one_letter_code
_entity_poly.pdbx_strand_id
1 'polypeptide(L)'
;MAAYDQDDRTQGWVLELDSLRSFGGPPSPRSSNDGHRWSGEILPAGSVSTQALGRQQPDAATTTTRSPPSQPLPGAAECLDFIKTRNGRFRPAKQTKLQNSLLGAVGFLEAANAGDFAANIWNETPVPTYALVIMAIGGTVALGMIYWCVKDGRLSYSNLRALKEERIYLKQQRKLHQDDTNMLRTIDCFLDMNTRESGTELIDRIGSDTLLGISALLVGVGTFMAMDGDHDSANYKASNLLTGYIGNTLPAIFGVCNLLWSSYVWIRAKKQQRAALNYVKGSTRISQMLKNRTSSIRFHAALNGLTGLVAGSAALATATQWWAYVLLVPCIITSGTVNIFWRKRVGYERPFVLGQISSIDQDTVFEALRYANECHRRVLRVQASGEGDAFTCLVPDTSSLLCALDFIRKNNLFEDFCLRVLEDKELSGRLFGYAEFATESSVHGPTIDWHSLSALEDEVLMIRLLQTARDLLNELAPKCFRYQERHLLEVLGCYMCRGAEFGQSKKPTTAGTSKRGPAHNVHTYAGRHANDWLFGGFSLSGLLRRLFKR
;
A
#
# COMPACT_ATOMS: atom_id res chain seq x y z
N MET A 1 54.04 18.87 -21.63
CA MET A 1 53.60 19.44 -20.34
C MET A 1 52.35 20.26 -20.61
N ALA A 2 51.21 19.81 -20.05
CA ALA A 2 49.89 20.44 -20.02
C ALA A 2 49.21 20.84 -21.36
N ALA A 3 48.23 20.04 -21.79
CA ALA A 3 47.14 20.42 -22.68
C ALA A 3 45.88 19.69 -22.17
N TYR A 4 44.96 20.42 -21.54
CA TYR A 4 43.68 20.86 -22.10
C TYR A 4 42.68 19.70 -22.29
N ASP A 5 41.78 19.62 -21.31
CA ASP A 5 40.71 18.66 -21.15
C ASP A 5 39.42 19.30 -21.68
N GLN A 6 38.92 18.78 -22.80
CA GLN A 6 37.72 19.25 -23.47
C GLN A 6 37.13 18.09 -24.27
N ASP A 7 36.18 17.37 -23.67
CA ASP A 7 34.94 16.93 -24.31
C ASP A 7 34.20 15.93 -23.41
N ASP A 8 33.17 16.41 -22.71
CA ASP A 8 32.14 15.52 -22.18
C ASP A 8 30.78 16.23 -22.17
N ARG A 9 30.21 16.39 -23.37
CA ARG A 9 28.79 16.69 -23.57
C ARG A 9 28.32 16.08 -24.88
N THR A 10 27.16 15.43 -24.80
CA THR A 10 26.28 14.96 -25.87
C THR A 10 26.59 13.60 -26.50
N GLN A 11 25.91 12.58 -25.98
CA GLN A 11 25.09 11.59 -26.71
C GLN A 11 24.47 10.71 -25.63
N GLY A 12 23.17 10.53 -25.50
CA GLY A 12 22.17 10.38 -26.54
C GLY A 12 21.42 9.12 -26.17
N TRP A 13 20.13 9.28 -25.89
CA TRP A 13 19.19 8.21 -25.54
C TRP A 13 19.32 7.05 -26.54
N VAL A 14 19.82 5.89 -26.07
CA VAL A 14 19.74 4.63 -26.80
C VAL A 14 18.79 3.72 -26.07
N LEU A 15 17.69 3.43 -26.75
CA LEU A 15 16.65 2.49 -26.40
C LEU A 15 17.25 1.10 -26.19
N GLU A 16 17.04 0.49 -25.02
CA GLU A 16 17.13 -0.98 -24.88
C GLU A 16 15.92 -1.59 -25.60
N LEU A 17 16.11 -1.83 -26.89
CA LEU A 17 15.18 -2.47 -27.81
C LEU A 17 15.79 -3.80 -28.26
N ASP A 18 16.23 -4.62 -27.30
CA ASP A 18 16.93 -5.89 -27.56
C ASP A 18 16.49 -7.06 -26.64
N SER A 19 15.19 -7.16 -26.35
CA SER A 19 14.65 -8.40 -25.74
C SER A 19 13.35 -8.91 -26.38
N LEU A 20 13.08 -8.52 -27.64
CA LEU A 20 11.93 -8.99 -28.41
C LEU A 20 12.38 -9.52 -29.77
N ARG A 21 12.90 -10.76 -29.81
CA ARG A 21 12.65 -11.78 -30.84
C ARG A 21 13.46 -13.05 -30.57
N SER A 22 12.83 -14.20 -30.88
CA SER A 22 13.32 -15.59 -30.79
C SER A 22 13.22 -16.19 -29.38
N PHE A 23 12.38 -17.19 -29.09
CA PHE A 23 12.13 -18.41 -29.86
C PHE A 23 10.68 -18.89 -29.75
N GLY A 24 10.13 -19.35 -30.88
CA GLY A 24 9.01 -20.29 -30.89
C GLY A 24 9.46 -21.69 -30.46
N GLY A 25 8.50 -22.52 -30.01
CA GLY A 25 8.70 -23.98 -29.91
C GLY A 25 8.82 -24.62 -31.31
N PRO A 26 8.77 -25.97 -31.50
CA PRO A 26 8.33 -27.07 -30.62
C PRO A 26 9.33 -28.28 -30.71
N PRO A 27 9.02 -29.61 -30.53
CA PRO A 27 7.81 -30.29 -30.07
C PRO A 27 7.98 -31.36 -28.97
N SER A 28 6.84 -31.87 -28.51
CA SER A 28 6.62 -33.03 -27.64
C SER A 28 7.11 -34.35 -28.25
N PRO A 29 7.52 -35.35 -27.43
CA PRO A 29 7.59 -36.73 -27.87
C PRO A 29 6.27 -37.46 -27.62
N ARG A 30 5.79 -38.11 -28.68
CA ARG A 30 4.79 -39.19 -28.65
C ARG A 30 5.39 -40.39 -27.89
N SER A 31 4.58 -41.07 -27.07
CA SER A 31 4.76 -42.50 -26.80
C SER A 31 3.64 -43.27 -27.51
N SER A 32 3.99 -44.12 -28.46
CA SER A 32 3.08 -45.10 -29.06
C SER A 32 3.83 -46.41 -29.27
N ASN A 33 3.09 -47.49 -29.02
CA ASN A 33 3.33 -48.91 -29.37
C ASN A 33 4.26 -49.68 -28.43
N ASP A 34 4.02 -50.95 -28.11
CA ASP A 34 2.87 -51.86 -28.24
C ASP A 34 3.27 -53.17 -27.53
N GLY A 35 2.30 -53.96 -27.09
CA GLY A 35 2.41 -55.42 -27.22
C GLY A 35 2.36 -56.29 -25.96
N HIS A 36 1.14 -56.76 -25.66
CA HIS A 36 0.75 -58.12 -25.20
C HIS A 36 1.34 -58.68 -23.88
N ARG A 37 0.59 -59.36 -22.99
CA ARG A 37 -0.28 -60.52 -23.22
C ARG A 37 -1.11 -60.88 -21.97
N TRP A 38 -2.21 -61.59 -22.22
CA TRP A 38 -3.32 -62.06 -21.38
C TRP A 38 -3.01 -63.07 -20.27
N SER A 39 -3.92 -63.17 -19.26
CA SER A 39 -4.73 -64.35 -18.79
C SER A 39 -5.21 -64.09 -17.35
N GLY A 40 -6.50 -64.06 -17.00
CA GLY A 40 -7.36 -65.22 -16.65
C GLY A 40 -6.96 -65.82 -15.28
N GLU A 41 -7.78 -66.10 -14.27
CA GLU A 41 -9.23 -66.27 -14.09
C GLU A 41 -9.45 -66.64 -12.58
N ILE A 42 -10.71 -66.75 -12.13
CA ILE A 42 -11.20 -67.54 -10.95
C ILE A 42 -11.50 -66.78 -9.62
N LEU A 43 -12.79 -66.46 -9.44
CA LEU A 43 -13.59 -66.40 -8.18
C LEU A 43 -13.77 -67.84 -7.61
N PRO A 44 -14.15 -68.12 -6.32
CA PRO A 44 -15.43 -67.62 -5.75
C PRO A 44 -15.69 -67.65 -4.20
N ALA A 45 -16.88 -67.11 -3.86
CA ALA A 45 -17.90 -67.63 -2.92
C ALA A 45 -17.90 -67.29 -1.40
N GLY A 46 -19.05 -66.71 -0.98
CA GLY A 46 -19.74 -66.92 0.31
C GLY A 46 -19.42 -65.92 1.43
N SER A 47 -20.34 -65.32 2.20
CA SER A 47 -21.79 -65.51 2.38
C SER A 47 -22.36 -64.42 3.32
N VAL A 48 -23.46 -63.78 2.90
CA VAL A 48 -24.71 -63.38 3.60
C VAL A 48 -24.73 -63.04 5.13
N SER A 49 -25.09 -61.76 5.42
CA SER A 49 -26.15 -61.20 6.31
C SER A 49 -26.47 -61.78 7.72
N THR A 50 -26.58 -60.90 8.72
CA THR A 50 -27.78 -60.76 9.59
C THR A 50 -27.78 -59.49 10.45
N GLN A 51 -28.97 -58.93 10.65
CA GLN A 51 -29.30 -57.71 11.39
C GLN A 51 -29.47 -57.94 12.91
N ALA A 52 -29.34 -56.82 13.63
CA ALA A 52 -30.07 -56.39 14.84
C ALA A 52 -29.75 -57.04 16.21
N LEU A 53 -29.31 -56.20 17.16
CA LEU A 53 -30.02 -55.98 18.43
C LEU A 53 -29.44 -54.75 19.16
N GLY A 54 -30.32 -53.86 19.60
CA GLY A 54 -29.96 -52.63 20.30
C GLY A 54 -29.63 -52.82 21.78
N ARG A 55 -28.80 -51.90 22.31
CA ARG A 55 -28.79 -51.52 23.73
C ARG A 55 -28.27 -50.09 23.88
N GLN A 56 -29.07 -49.27 24.55
CA GLN A 56 -28.75 -47.91 25.00
C GLN A 56 -27.72 -47.95 26.14
N GLN A 57 -26.76 -47.01 26.16
CA GLN A 57 -26.47 -45.97 27.19
C GLN A 57 -24.97 -45.52 27.13
N PRO A 58 -24.56 -44.41 27.78
CA PRO A 58 -24.17 -43.16 27.13
C PRO A 58 -22.66 -42.86 27.25
N ASP A 59 -21.96 -42.66 26.13
CA ASP A 59 -20.53 -42.37 26.15
C ASP A 59 -20.20 -40.88 25.95
N ALA A 60 -19.50 -40.38 26.97
CA ALA A 60 -18.33 -39.52 26.91
C ALA A 60 -18.43 -38.15 26.23
N ALA A 61 -18.23 -37.13 27.06
CA ALA A 61 -17.93 -35.76 26.73
C ALA A 61 -17.03 -35.64 25.49
N THR A 62 -17.60 -35.08 24.42
CA THR A 62 -16.86 -34.66 23.25
C THR A 62 -15.92 -33.53 23.67
N THR A 63 -14.67 -33.89 23.95
CA THR A 63 -13.57 -32.93 24.03
C THR A 63 -13.45 -32.32 22.65
N THR A 64 -14.01 -31.10 22.48
CA THR A 64 -13.88 -30.33 21.25
C THR A 64 -12.39 -30.02 21.07
N THR A 65 -11.70 -30.85 20.30
CA THR A 65 -10.37 -30.55 19.76
C THR A 65 -10.52 -29.30 18.89
N ARG A 66 -10.25 -28.16 19.52
CA ARG A 66 -10.22 -26.85 18.90
C ARG A 66 -9.13 -26.88 17.83
N SER A 67 -9.55 -26.96 16.58
CA SER A 67 -8.66 -26.83 15.42
C SER A 67 -7.81 -25.55 15.57
N PRO A 68 -6.49 -25.61 15.28
CA PRO A 68 -5.65 -24.43 15.35
C PRO A 68 -6.18 -23.37 14.37
N PRO A 69 -6.14 -22.06 14.75
CA PRO A 69 -6.77 -21.00 13.98
C PRO A 69 -6.17 -20.90 12.57
N SER A 70 -7.04 -20.96 11.56
CA SER A 70 -6.68 -21.00 10.15
C SER A 70 -6.08 -19.68 9.66
N GLN A 71 -4.85 -19.85 9.18
CA GLN A 71 -3.94 -19.11 8.31
C GLN A 71 -4.38 -17.75 7.70
N PRO A 72 -3.44 -16.78 7.56
CA PRO A 72 -3.62 -15.64 6.67
C PRO A 72 -3.76 -16.10 5.20
N LEU A 73 -4.42 -15.26 4.39
CA LEU A 73 -4.68 -15.52 2.97
C LEU A 73 -3.39 -15.89 2.21
N PRO A 74 -3.45 -16.82 1.24
CA PRO A 74 -2.28 -17.30 0.51
C PRO A 74 -1.53 -16.14 -0.18
N GLY A 75 -0.20 -16.17 -0.08
CA GLY A 75 0.70 -15.11 -0.58
C GLY A 75 2.08 -15.05 0.07
N ALA A 76 2.40 -15.95 1.01
CA ALA A 76 3.71 -15.98 1.65
C ALA A 76 4.77 -16.49 0.66
N ALA A 77 5.76 -15.66 0.35
CA ALA A 77 6.90 -16.07 -0.46
C ALA A 77 7.69 -17.17 0.27
N GLU A 78 7.92 -18.29 -0.42
CA GLU A 78 8.74 -19.40 0.06
C GLU A 78 10.19 -19.24 -0.37
N CYS A 79 10.42 -18.59 -1.52
CA CYS A 79 11.74 -18.36 -2.09
C CYS A 79 11.83 -16.92 -2.62
N LEU A 80 12.95 -16.25 -2.32
CA LEU A 80 13.19 -14.86 -2.67
C LEU A 80 14.58 -14.67 -3.29
N ASP A 81 14.62 -14.07 -4.47
CA ASP A 81 15.86 -13.66 -5.12
C ASP A 81 16.22 -12.25 -4.69
N PHE A 82 17.50 -12.01 -4.40
CA PHE A 82 18.02 -10.68 -4.06
C PHE A 82 19.01 -10.18 -5.11
N ILE A 83 19.09 -8.85 -5.23
CA ILE A 83 20.07 -8.18 -6.09
C ILE A 83 20.83 -7.13 -5.27
N LYS A 84 22.11 -6.99 -5.58
CA LYS A 84 22.99 -6.01 -4.91
C LYS A 84 22.86 -4.66 -5.61
N THR A 85 22.60 -3.62 -4.83
CA THR A 85 22.55 -2.25 -5.33
C THR A 85 23.95 -1.67 -5.47
N ARG A 86 24.11 -0.59 -6.25
CA ARG A 86 25.38 0.14 -6.40
C ARG A 86 25.98 0.60 -5.06
N ASN A 87 25.15 0.76 -4.04
CA ASN A 87 25.57 1.17 -2.70
C ASN A 87 25.96 -0.01 -1.80
N GLY A 88 26.07 -1.22 -2.36
CA GLY A 88 26.39 -2.45 -1.64
C GLY A 88 25.25 -3.04 -0.81
N ARG A 89 24.04 -2.46 -0.83
CA ARG A 89 22.86 -2.95 -0.09
C ARG A 89 22.07 -3.95 -0.93
N PHE A 90 21.45 -4.93 -0.27
CA PHE A 90 20.55 -5.88 -0.94
C PHE A 90 19.13 -5.34 -1.06
N ARG A 91 18.45 -5.74 -2.12
CA ARG A 91 17.00 -5.55 -2.32
C ARG A 91 16.40 -6.77 -3.02
N PRO A 92 15.10 -7.05 -2.83
CA PRO A 92 14.43 -8.11 -3.59
C PRO A 92 14.53 -7.85 -5.09
N ALA A 93 14.75 -8.90 -5.88
CA ALA A 93 14.81 -8.82 -7.34
C ALA A 93 13.47 -8.43 -7.94
N LYS A 94 12.37 -8.91 -7.33
CA LYS A 94 11.00 -8.57 -7.65
C LYS A 94 10.28 -8.05 -6.41
N GLN A 95 9.43 -7.05 -6.60
CA GLN A 95 8.62 -6.51 -5.51
C GLN A 95 7.50 -7.51 -5.16
N THR A 96 7.50 -8.02 -3.92
CA THR A 96 6.52 -9.05 -3.50
C THR A 96 5.28 -8.46 -2.81
N LYS A 97 5.40 -7.23 -2.30
CA LYS A 97 4.35 -6.54 -1.54
C LYS A 97 4.15 -5.10 -1.99
N LEU A 98 2.90 -4.63 -1.90
CA LEU A 98 2.55 -3.21 -2.00
C LEU A 98 3.16 -2.47 -0.81
N GLN A 99 3.92 -1.40 -1.07
CA GLN A 99 4.60 -0.65 -0.03
C GLN A 99 3.89 0.67 0.31
N ASN A 100 3.73 0.98 1.60
CA ASN A 100 3.31 2.30 2.06
C ASN A 100 4.52 3.26 2.07
N SER A 101 4.91 3.69 0.87
CA SER A 101 6.17 4.39 0.60
C SER A 101 6.04 5.91 0.48
N LEU A 102 4.86 6.48 0.81
CA LEU A 102 4.62 7.92 0.70
C LEU A 102 5.60 8.72 1.56
N LEU A 103 6.35 9.62 0.90
CA LEU A 103 7.31 10.50 1.55
C LEU A 103 6.59 11.59 2.34
N GLY A 104 7.16 11.96 3.49
CA GLY A 104 6.59 13.05 4.30
C GLY A 104 6.76 14.42 3.64
N ALA A 105 7.88 14.62 2.94
CA ALA A 105 8.22 15.89 2.30
C ALA A 105 7.17 16.32 1.26
N VAL A 106 6.60 15.37 0.50
CA VAL A 106 5.61 15.71 -0.55
C VAL A 106 4.29 16.26 0.01
N GLY A 107 4.03 16.10 1.32
CA GLY A 107 2.93 16.80 2.00
C GLY A 107 3.10 18.32 2.08
N PHE A 108 4.28 18.85 1.74
CA PHE A 108 4.60 20.28 1.75
C PHE A 108 4.77 20.87 0.34
N LEU A 109 4.34 20.17 -0.72
CA LEU A 109 4.43 20.68 -2.09
C LEU A 109 3.64 21.97 -2.31
N GLU A 110 2.50 22.12 -1.65
CA GLU A 110 1.73 23.37 -1.66
C GLU A 110 2.53 24.54 -1.06
N ALA A 111 3.35 24.28 -0.03
CA ALA A 111 4.20 25.30 0.58
C ALA A 111 5.32 25.74 -0.36
N ALA A 112 5.87 24.79 -1.10
CA ALA A 112 6.91 25.04 -2.09
C ALA A 112 6.39 25.87 -3.26
N ASN A 113 5.17 25.56 -3.73
CA ASN A 113 4.50 26.32 -4.78
C ASN A 113 4.10 27.72 -4.33
N ALA A 114 3.71 27.90 -3.05
CA ALA A 114 3.47 29.22 -2.47
C ALA A 114 4.75 30.04 -2.20
N GLY A 115 5.93 29.50 -2.52
CA GLY A 115 7.23 30.15 -2.33
C GLY A 115 7.46 31.37 -3.23
N ASP A 116 6.64 31.54 -4.27
CA ASP A 116 6.61 32.72 -5.15
C ASP A 116 5.98 33.96 -4.50
N PHE A 117 5.48 33.87 -3.26
CA PHE A 117 4.84 34.95 -2.51
C PHE A 117 5.55 36.30 -2.66
N ALA A 118 6.87 36.32 -2.47
CA ALA A 118 7.61 37.56 -2.53
C ALA A 118 7.73 38.11 -3.95
N ALA A 119 7.79 37.24 -4.96
CA ALA A 119 7.82 37.63 -6.37
C ALA A 119 6.50 38.24 -6.82
N ASN A 120 5.37 37.69 -6.37
CA ASN A 120 4.05 38.17 -6.78
C ASN A 120 3.59 39.42 -6.00
N ILE A 121 4.05 39.61 -4.75
CA ILE A 121 3.66 40.77 -3.93
C ILE A 121 4.56 41.98 -4.18
N TRP A 122 5.88 41.79 -4.17
CA TRP A 122 6.84 42.86 -4.44
C TRP A 122 7.28 42.81 -5.90
N ASN A 123 6.29 42.80 -6.78
CA ASN A 123 6.46 42.81 -8.24
C ASN A 123 6.73 44.24 -8.74
N GLU A 124 7.67 44.92 -8.09
CA GLU A 124 8.13 46.26 -8.42
C GLU A 124 9.57 46.18 -8.92
N THR A 125 9.94 47.07 -9.84
CA THR A 125 11.24 47.09 -10.51
C THR A 125 11.86 48.47 -10.20
N PRO A 126 12.91 48.58 -9.35
CA PRO A 126 13.69 47.51 -8.73
C PRO A 126 13.04 46.83 -7.52
N VAL A 127 13.29 45.53 -7.35
CA VAL A 127 12.77 44.74 -6.22
C VAL A 127 13.49 45.13 -4.92
N PRO A 128 12.77 45.37 -3.80
CA PRO A 128 13.39 45.66 -2.51
C PRO A 128 14.31 44.53 -2.01
N THR A 129 15.44 44.88 -1.37
CA THR A 129 16.46 43.89 -0.93
C THR A 129 15.90 42.80 -0.02
N TYR A 130 14.98 43.12 0.90
CA TYR A 130 14.37 42.12 1.76
C TYR A 130 13.50 41.12 0.98
N ALA A 131 12.82 41.59 -0.09
CA ALA A 131 12.01 40.75 -0.95
C ALA A 131 12.90 39.83 -1.79
N LEU A 132 14.03 40.33 -2.30
CA LEU A 132 15.05 39.51 -3.00
C LEU A 132 15.55 38.34 -2.13
N VAL A 133 15.80 38.58 -0.84
CA VAL A 133 16.21 37.50 0.08
C VAL A 133 15.11 36.45 0.24
N ILE A 134 13.86 36.86 0.41
CA ILE A 134 12.71 35.94 0.54
C ILE A 134 12.48 35.17 -0.77
N MET A 135 12.57 35.83 -1.92
CA MET A 135 12.49 35.23 -3.25
C MET A 135 13.57 34.17 -3.45
N ALA A 136 14.82 34.46 -3.08
CA ALA A 136 15.92 33.49 -3.18
C ALA A 136 15.65 32.24 -2.33
N ILE A 137 15.13 32.39 -1.11
CA ILE A 137 14.76 31.27 -0.24
C ILE A 137 13.60 30.48 -0.86
N GLY A 138 12.52 31.16 -1.24
CA GLY A 138 11.32 30.55 -1.82
C GLY A 138 11.62 29.77 -3.10
N GLY A 139 12.33 30.40 -4.04
CA GLY A 139 12.75 29.78 -5.30
C GLY A 139 13.66 28.57 -5.07
N THR A 140 14.61 28.66 -4.13
CA THR A 140 15.50 27.53 -3.80
C THR A 140 14.72 26.36 -3.20
N VAL A 141 13.77 26.62 -2.29
CA VAL A 141 12.92 25.58 -1.70
C VAL A 141 12.04 24.93 -2.77
N ALA A 142 11.44 25.71 -3.66
CA ALA A 142 10.63 25.22 -4.77
C ALA A 142 11.43 24.26 -5.67
N LEU A 143 12.63 24.66 -6.11
CA LEU A 143 13.50 23.82 -6.91
C LEU A 143 13.99 22.57 -6.15
N GLY A 144 14.31 22.71 -4.86
CA GLY A 144 14.73 21.59 -4.02
C GLY A 144 13.64 20.51 -3.85
N MET A 145 12.36 20.90 -3.89
CA MET A 145 11.24 19.96 -3.77
C MET A 145 11.08 19.04 -4.99
N ILE A 146 11.62 19.41 -6.15
CA ILE A 146 11.62 18.57 -7.36
C ILE A 146 12.30 17.23 -7.09
N TYR A 147 13.41 17.23 -6.35
CA TYR A 147 14.09 15.98 -5.97
C TYR A 147 13.15 15.03 -5.20
N TRP A 148 12.36 15.57 -4.28
CA TRP A 148 11.41 14.79 -3.49
C TRP A 148 10.23 14.29 -4.33
N CYS A 149 9.70 15.10 -5.27
CA CYS A 149 8.70 14.66 -6.24
C CYS A 149 9.19 13.50 -7.10
N VAL A 150 10.39 13.63 -7.67
CA VAL A 150 10.97 12.56 -8.51
C VAL A 150 11.19 11.29 -7.70
N LYS A 151 11.62 11.43 -6.44
CA LYS A 151 11.83 10.29 -5.54
C LYS A 151 10.51 9.61 -5.17
N ASP A 152 9.48 10.36 -4.77
CA ASP A 152 8.16 9.78 -4.44
C ASP A 152 7.49 9.17 -5.68
N GLY A 153 7.53 9.87 -6.81
CA GLY A 153 7.01 9.39 -8.09
C GLY A 153 7.65 8.08 -8.54
N ARG A 154 8.96 7.88 -8.33
CA ARG A 154 9.63 6.60 -8.58
C ARG A 154 9.14 5.48 -7.66
N LEU A 155 8.94 5.77 -6.38
CA LEU A 155 8.41 4.81 -5.41
C LEU A 155 6.97 4.42 -5.76
N SER A 156 6.15 5.40 -6.13
CA SER A 156 4.78 5.19 -6.57
C SER A 156 4.69 4.42 -7.89
N TYR A 157 5.58 4.72 -8.84
CA TYR A 157 5.66 4.00 -10.12
C TYR A 157 6.02 2.52 -9.93
N SER A 158 6.90 2.18 -8.98
CA SER A 158 7.22 0.79 -8.63
C SER A 158 5.96 0.05 -8.15
N ASN A 159 5.21 0.64 -7.22
CA ASN A 159 3.92 0.12 -6.76
C ASN A 159 2.94 -0.05 -7.92
N LEU A 160 2.81 0.96 -8.78
CA LEU A 160 1.87 0.95 -9.90
C LEU A 160 2.20 -0.13 -10.94
N ARG A 161 3.50 -0.35 -11.21
CA ARG A 161 3.95 -1.42 -12.11
C ARG A 161 3.56 -2.80 -11.56
N ALA A 162 3.86 -3.06 -10.29
CA ALA A 162 3.51 -4.33 -9.66
C ALA A 162 1.99 -4.55 -9.56
N LEU A 163 1.21 -3.47 -9.28
CA LEU A 163 -0.25 -3.51 -9.32
C LEU A 163 -0.79 -3.79 -10.74
N LYS A 164 -0.13 -3.28 -11.78
CA LYS A 164 -0.50 -3.57 -13.17
C LYS A 164 -0.26 -5.05 -13.52
N GLU A 165 0.86 -5.61 -13.08
CA GLU A 165 1.18 -7.03 -13.25
C GLU A 165 0.15 -7.93 -12.53
N GLU A 166 -0.17 -7.63 -11.26
CA GLU A 166 -1.24 -8.29 -10.52
C GLU A 166 -2.60 -8.17 -11.23
N ARG A 167 -2.94 -6.99 -11.77
CA ARG A 167 -4.20 -6.80 -12.49
C ARG A 167 -4.29 -7.65 -13.75
N ILE A 168 -3.20 -7.79 -14.49
CA ILE A 168 -3.13 -8.65 -15.67
C ILE A 168 -3.34 -10.10 -15.26
N TYR A 169 -2.64 -10.55 -14.21
CA TYR A 169 -2.77 -11.89 -13.64
C TYR A 169 -4.23 -12.18 -13.21
N LEU A 170 -4.84 -11.30 -12.42
CA LEU A 170 -6.23 -11.44 -11.96
C LEU A 170 -7.23 -11.48 -13.14
N LYS A 171 -7.02 -10.68 -14.19
CA LYS A 171 -7.86 -10.74 -15.39
C LYS A 171 -7.72 -12.06 -16.16
N GLN A 172 -6.54 -12.67 -16.16
CA GLN A 172 -6.33 -13.99 -16.74
C GLN A 172 -7.04 -15.06 -15.91
N GLN A 173 -6.88 -15.04 -14.59
CA GLN A 173 -7.57 -15.96 -13.68
C GLN A 173 -9.09 -15.84 -13.77
N ARG A 174 -9.62 -14.62 -13.93
CA ARG A 174 -11.05 -14.39 -14.16
C ARG A 174 -11.58 -15.11 -15.41
N LYS A 175 -10.76 -15.26 -16.45
CA LYS A 175 -11.13 -15.99 -17.67
C LYS A 175 -11.06 -17.51 -17.49
N LEU A 176 -10.12 -17.98 -16.67
CA LEU A 176 -9.95 -19.41 -16.40
C LEU A 176 -11.04 -19.97 -15.48
N HIS A 177 -11.49 -19.18 -14.51
CA HIS A 177 -12.49 -19.59 -13.52
C HIS A 177 -13.90 -19.05 -13.80
N GLN A 178 -14.29 -18.91 -15.08
CA GLN A 178 -15.61 -18.37 -15.43
C GLN A 178 -16.79 -19.19 -14.87
N ASP A 179 -16.59 -20.48 -14.65
CA ASP A 179 -17.65 -21.39 -14.19
C ASP A 179 -17.77 -21.42 -12.65
N ASP A 180 -16.75 -20.96 -11.92
CA ASP A 180 -16.76 -20.92 -10.46
C ASP A 180 -17.16 -19.54 -9.94
N THR A 181 -18.42 -19.42 -9.51
CA THR A 181 -18.99 -18.16 -8.99
C THR A 181 -18.26 -17.66 -7.74
N ASN A 182 -17.79 -18.55 -6.86
CA ASN A 182 -17.09 -18.16 -5.63
C ASN A 182 -15.68 -17.65 -5.93
N MET A 183 -14.98 -18.31 -6.85
CA MET A 183 -13.68 -17.84 -7.33
C MET A 183 -13.81 -16.52 -8.09
N LEU A 184 -14.80 -16.36 -8.96
CA LEU A 184 -15.06 -15.09 -9.66
C LEU A 184 -15.28 -13.94 -8.69
N ARG A 185 -16.08 -14.16 -7.63
CA ARG A 185 -16.31 -13.14 -6.61
C ARG A 185 -15.03 -12.75 -5.87
N THR A 186 -14.15 -13.73 -5.60
CA THR A 186 -12.84 -13.50 -4.99
C THR A 186 -11.94 -12.67 -5.91
N ILE A 187 -11.89 -13.02 -7.20
CA ILE A 187 -11.10 -12.30 -8.20
C ILE A 187 -11.62 -10.87 -8.40
N ASP A 188 -12.93 -10.68 -8.50
CA ASP A 188 -13.57 -9.36 -8.63
C ASP A 188 -13.35 -8.49 -7.38
N CYS A 189 -13.28 -9.11 -6.19
CA CYS A 189 -12.89 -8.42 -4.95
C CYS A 189 -11.46 -7.86 -5.05
N PHE A 190 -10.49 -8.69 -5.46
CA PHE A 190 -9.10 -8.25 -5.63
C PHE A 190 -8.94 -7.22 -6.76
N LEU A 191 -9.66 -7.36 -7.88
CA LEU A 191 -9.68 -6.36 -8.95
C LEU A 191 -10.22 -5.01 -8.49
N ASP A 192 -11.24 -5.00 -7.63
CA ASP A 192 -11.80 -3.78 -7.04
C ASP A 192 -10.79 -3.08 -6.12
N MET A 193 -10.16 -3.84 -5.23
CA MET A 193 -9.10 -3.34 -4.35
C MET A 193 -7.91 -2.79 -5.15
N ASN A 194 -7.42 -3.54 -6.13
CA ASN A 194 -6.34 -3.15 -7.03
C ASN A 194 -6.68 -1.87 -7.82
N THR A 195 -7.96 -1.67 -8.22
CA THR A 195 -8.41 -0.45 -8.90
C THR A 195 -8.27 0.78 -8.00
N ARG A 196 -8.69 0.68 -6.72
CA ARG A 196 -8.52 1.78 -5.76
C ARG A 196 -7.04 2.06 -5.49
N GLU A 197 -6.24 1.03 -5.26
CA GLU A 197 -4.81 1.17 -4.97
C GLU A 197 -4.07 1.80 -6.15
N SER A 198 -4.31 1.31 -7.37
CA SER A 198 -3.69 1.85 -8.59
C SER A 198 -4.06 3.31 -8.83
N GLY A 199 -5.32 3.67 -8.63
CA GLY A 199 -5.74 5.06 -8.80
C GLY A 199 -5.20 6.00 -7.71
N THR A 200 -4.97 5.50 -6.50
CA THR A 200 -4.31 6.29 -5.44
C THR A 200 -2.85 6.55 -5.81
N GLU A 201 -2.11 5.52 -6.24
CA GLU A 201 -0.72 5.68 -6.70
C GLU A 201 -0.64 6.60 -7.93
N LEU A 202 -1.58 6.47 -8.87
CA LEU A 202 -1.58 7.27 -10.09
C LEU A 202 -2.00 8.73 -9.85
N ILE A 203 -3.11 8.98 -9.17
CA ILE A 203 -3.70 10.32 -9.06
C ILE A 203 -3.14 11.05 -7.85
N ASP A 204 -3.27 10.48 -6.65
CA ASP A 204 -2.91 11.15 -5.40
C ASP A 204 -1.39 11.31 -5.23
N ARG A 205 -0.59 10.46 -5.89
CA ARG A 205 0.88 10.50 -5.83
C ARG A 205 1.51 10.97 -7.13
N ILE A 206 1.56 10.15 -8.18
CA ILE A 206 2.21 10.52 -9.45
C ILE A 206 1.62 11.81 -10.04
N GLY A 207 0.28 11.94 -10.03
CA GLY A 207 -0.41 13.15 -10.49
C GLY A 207 0.00 14.39 -9.70
N SER A 208 0.01 14.29 -8.37
CA SER A 208 0.48 15.35 -7.47
C SER A 208 1.95 15.70 -7.72
N ASP A 209 2.84 14.71 -7.68
CA ASP A 209 4.28 14.89 -7.85
C ASP A 209 4.63 15.49 -9.22
N THR A 210 3.89 15.11 -10.27
CA THR A 210 4.13 15.63 -11.62
C THR A 210 3.61 17.05 -11.75
N LEU A 211 2.35 17.32 -11.41
CA LEU A 211 1.74 18.63 -11.61
C LEU A 211 2.31 19.67 -10.64
N LEU A 212 2.39 19.36 -9.35
CA LEU A 212 2.96 20.26 -8.35
C LEU A 212 4.47 20.34 -8.43
N GLY A 213 5.16 19.30 -8.92
CA GLY A 213 6.60 19.33 -9.16
C GLY A 213 6.99 20.19 -10.37
N ILE A 214 6.25 20.09 -11.48
CA ILE A 214 6.43 21.00 -12.63
C ILE A 214 6.06 22.43 -12.23
N SER A 215 4.96 22.61 -11.47
CA SER A 215 4.61 23.91 -10.91
C SER A 215 5.76 24.50 -10.09
N ALA A 216 6.36 23.71 -9.19
CA ALA A 216 7.47 24.17 -8.35
C ALA A 216 8.73 24.52 -9.18
N LEU A 217 8.97 23.82 -10.30
CA LEU A 217 10.01 24.18 -11.25
C LEU A 217 9.75 25.53 -11.90
N LEU A 218 8.54 25.75 -12.43
CA LEU A 218 8.16 27.00 -13.10
C LEU A 218 8.19 28.18 -12.12
N VAL A 219 7.64 27.99 -10.92
CA VAL A 219 7.68 28.95 -9.83
C VAL A 219 9.12 29.27 -9.42
N GLY A 220 9.95 28.25 -9.21
CA GLY A 220 11.34 28.45 -8.80
C GLY A 220 12.16 29.22 -9.83
N VAL A 221 12.09 28.81 -11.11
CA VAL A 221 12.77 29.49 -12.21
C VAL A 221 12.24 30.91 -12.40
N GLY A 222 10.92 31.08 -12.44
CA GLY A 222 10.29 32.39 -12.58
C GLY A 222 10.64 33.34 -11.44
N THR A 223 10.79 32.83 -10.21
CA THR A 223 11.20 33.62 -9.05
C THR A 223 12.64 34.14 -9.21
N PHE A 224 13.57 33.30 -9.67
CA PHE A 224 14.94 33.75 -9.97
C PHE A 224 14.98 34.75 -11.13
N MET A 225 14.16 34.56 -12.16
CA MET A 225 14.04 35.52 -13.26
C MET A 225 13.48 36.87 -12.80
N ALA A 226 12.53 36.87 -11.86
CA ALA A 226 11.98 38.10 -11.28
C ALA A 226 13.02 38.88 -10.48
N MET A 227 14.00 38.22 -9.86
CA MET A 227 15.10 38.91 -9.17
C MET A 227 15.98 39.75 -10.11
N ASP A 228 16.04 39.39 -11.39
CA ASP A 228 16.81 40.07 -12.43
C ASP A 228 15.92 40.86 -13.41
N GLY A 229 14.66 41.11 -13.03
CA GLY A 229 13.65 41.73 -13.90
C GLY A 229 13.99 43.16 -14.34
N ASP A 230 14.93 43.83 -13.68
CA ASP A 230 15.34 45.21 -13.95
C ASP A 230 16.17 45.35 -15.23
N HIS A 231 16.86 44.28 -15.65
CA HIS A 231 17.78 44.31 -16.78
C HIS A 231 17.10 44.03 -18.13
N ASP A 232 15.97 43.32 -18.15
CA ASP A 232 15.26 42.95 -19.40
C ASP A 232 13.73 42.84 -19.22
N SER A 233 12.98 43.57 -20.04
CA SER A 233 11.51 43.53 -20.08
C SER A 233 10.99 42.13 -20.45
N ALA A 234 11.74 41.35 -21.22
CA ALA A 234 11.38 39.97 -21.54
C ALA A 234 11.44 39.07 -20.28
N ASN A 235 12.47 39.22 -19.45
CA ASN A 235 12.61 38.48 -18.19
C ASN A 235 11.48 38.81 -17.22
N TYR A 236 11.09 40.08 -17.09
CA TYR A 236 9.96 40.51 -16.26
C TYR A 236 8.60 39.93 -16.73
N LYS A 237 8.36 39.85 -18.04
CA LYS A 237 7.13 39.25 -18.58
C LYS A 237 7.13 37.73 -18.43
N ALA A 238 8.27 37.09 -18.66
CA ALA A 238 8.43 35.66 -18.54
C ALA A 238 8.32 35.20 -17.08
N SER A 239 8.90 35.92 -16.12
CA SER A 239 8.78 35.61 -14.70
C SER A 239 7.32 35.65 -14.24
N ASN A 240 6.59 36.73 -14.57
CA ASN A 240 5.17 36.87 -14.27
C ASN A 240 4.31 35.76 -14.89
N LEU A 241 4.62 35.34 -16.11
CA LEU A 241 3.93 34.22 -16.76
C LEU A 241 4.19 32.90 -16.03
N LEU A 242 5.44 32.65 -15.60
CA LEU A 242 5.87 31.41 -14.97
C LEU A 242 5.41 31.30 -13.52
N THR A 243 5.60 32.33 -12.70
CA THR A 243 5.20 32.34 -11.28
C THR A 243 3.71 32.59 -11.12
N GLY A 244 3.17 33.61 -11.80
CA GLY A 244 1.79 34.06 -11.61
C GLY A 244 0.75 33.17 -12.29
N TYR A 245 0.98 32.73 -13.53
CA TYR A 245 -0.06 32.11 -14.36
C TYR A 245 0.14 30.62 -14.60
N ILE A 246 1.15 30.23 -15.37
CA ILE A 246 1.32 28.84 -15.83
C ILE A 246 1.65 27.93 -14.66
N GLY A 247 2.58 28.35 -13.77
CA GLY A 247 2.90 27.61 -12.55
C GLY A 247 1.64 27.32 -11.74
N ASN A 248 0.91 28.37 -11.37
CA ASN A 248 -0.31 28.28 -10.53
C ASN A 248 -1.51 27.59 -11.19
N THR A 249 -1.52 27.40 -12.52
CA THR A 249 -2.57 26.65 -13.20
C THR A 249 -2.47 25.15 -12.94
N LEU A 250 -1.26 24.60 -12.79
CA LEU A 250 -1.06 23.16 -12.59
C LEU A 250 -1.62 22.65 -11.24
N PRO A 251 -1.43 23.34 -10.10
CA PRO A 251 -2.13 23.03 -8.84
C PRO A 251 -3.65 23.03 -8.97
N ALA A 252 -4.23 23.96 -9.76
CA ALA A 252 -5.67 24.03 -9.97
C ALA A 252 -6.19 22.81 -10.74
N ILE A 253 -5.50 22.40 -11.81
CA ILE A 253 -5.82 21.18 -12.56
C ILE A 253 -5.75 19.96 -11.63
N PHE A 254 -4.68 19.84 -10.86
CA PHE A 254 -4.54 18.77 -9.87
C PHE A 254 -5.69 18.77 -8.87
N GLY A 255 -6.05 19.94 -8.32
CA GLY A 255 -7.13 20.08 -7.35
C GLY A 255 -8.47 19.53 -7.85
N VAL A 256 -8.81 19.78 -9.12
CA VAL A 256 -10.03 19.24 -9.75
C VAL A 256 -9.93 17.72 -9.92
N CYS A 257 -8.82 17.22 -10.47
CA CYS A 257 -8.62 15.78 -10.67
C CYS A 257 -8.65 15.01 -9.34
N ASN A 258 -7.99 15.54 -8.31
CA ASN A 258 -7.97 14.99 -6.96
C ASN A 258 -9.37 15.00 -6.34
N LEU A 259 -10.16 16.06 -6.51
CA LEU A 259 -11.54 16.10 -6.01
C LEU A 259 -12.41 15.00 -6.64
N LEU A 260 -12.31 14.79 -7.95
CA LEU A 260 -13.06 13.73 -8.64
C LEU A 260 -12.67 12.35 -8.12
N TRP A 261 -11.37 12.09 -7.98
CA TRP A 261 -10.87 10.84 -7.44
C TRP A 261 -11.26 10.63 -5.97
N SER A 262 -11.08 11.64 -5.13
CA SER A 262 -11.49 11.64 -3.73
C SER A 262 -12.99 11.40 -3.58
N SER A 263 -13.82 11.96 -4.46
CA SER A 263 -15.26 11.71 -4.50
C SER A 263 -15.58 10.26 -4.82
N TYR A 264 -14.88 9.66 -5.80
CA TYR A 264 -14.98 8.23 -6.10
C TYR A 264 -14.62 7.37 -4.88
N VAL A 265 -13.49 7.64 -4.23
CA VAL A 265 -13.03 6.90 -3.03
C VAL A 265 -14.05 7.02 -1.90
N TRP A 266 -14.60 8.20 -1.66
CA TRP A 266 -15.63 8.44 -0.65
C TRP A 266 -16.90 7.61 -0.92
N ILE A 267 -17.42 7.67 -2.14
CA ILE A 267 -18.63 6.93 -2.55
C ILE A 267 -18.39 5.43 -2.40
N ARG A 268 -17.23 4.94 -2.84
CA ARG A 268 -16.84 3.53 -2.71
C ARG A 268 -16.79 3.09 -1.25
N ALA A 269 -16.09 3.82 -0.38
CA ALA A 269 -15.99 3.50 1.04
C ALA A 269 -17.37 3.49 1.73
N LYS A 270 -18.28 4.39 1.33
CA LYS A 270 -19.67 4.43 1.81
C LYS A 270 -20.46 3.19 1.38
N LYS A 271 -20.30 2.73 0.13
CA LYS A 271 -20.93 1.50 -0.38
C LYS A 271 -20.42 0.27 0.37
N GLN A 272 -19.11 0.12 0.51
CA GLN A 272 -18.49 -0.99 1.26
C GLN A 272 -18.95 -1.04 2.71
N GLN A 273 -18.99 0.12 3.39
CA GLN A 273 -19.46 0.19 4.77
C GLN A 273 -20.91 -0.29 4.90
N ARG A 274 -21.80 0.18 4.02
CA ARG A 274 -23.22 -0.22 4.04
C ARG A 274 -23.38 -1.70 3.78
N ALA A 275 -22.70 -2.23 2.76
CA ALA A 275 -22.75 -3.64 2.42
C ALA A 275 -22.26 -4.50 3.59
N ALA A 276 -21.03 -4.26 4.06
CA ALA A 276 -20.45 -5.10 5.10
C ALA A 276 -21.17 -4.98 6.47
N LEU A 277 -21.67 -3.81 6.87
CA LEU A 277 -22.44 -3.69 8.12
C LEU A 277 -23.79 -4.43 8.10
N ASN A 278 -24.39 -4.64 6.93
CA ASN A 278 -25.60 -5.46 6.83
C ASN A 278 -25.33 -6.93 7.13
N TYR A 279 -24.10 -7.40 6.88
CA TYR A 279 -23.68 -8.78 7.11
C TYR A 279 -23.06 -9.01 8.50
N VAL A 280 -22.36 -8.03 9.08
CA VAL A 280 -21.62 -8.20 10.36
C VAL A 280 -22.51 -8.02 11.61
N LYS A 281 -23.83 -8.22 11.51
CA LYS A 281 -24.78 -7.96 12.62
C LYS A 281 -24.45 -8.72 13.92
N GLY A 282 -23.75 -9.85 13.84
CA GLY A 282 -23.36 -10.67 15.01
C GLY A 282 -22.05 -10.27 15.70
N SER A 283 -21.21 -9.39 15.13
CA SER A 283 -19.93 -9.00 15.75
C SER A 283 -19.80 -7.48 15.93
N THR A 284 -19.97 -7.01 17.17
CA THR A 284 -19.85 -5.59 17.54
C THR A 284 -18.45 -5.06 17.28
N ARG A 285 -17.41 -5.86 17.58
CA ARG A 285 -16.01 -5.47 17.42
C ARG A 285 -15.61 -5.27 15.96
N ILE A 286 -15.90 -6.24 15.10
CA ILE A 286 -15.53 -6.16 13.67
C ILE A 286 -16.34 -5.05 12.98
N SER A 287 -17.61 -4.90 13.35
CA SER A 287 -18.43 -3.77 12.91
C SER A 287 -17.79 -2.42 13.28
N GLN A 288 -17.24 -2.30 14.49
CA GLN A 288 -16.56 -1.07 14.92
C GLN A 288 -15.24 -0.85 14.17
N MET A 289 -14.43 -1.90 13.98
CA MET A 289 -13.18 -1.81 13.20
C MET A 289 -13.45 -1.36 11.76
N LEU A 290 -14.48 -1.92 11.13
CA LEU A 290 -14.92 -1.53 9.79
C LEU A 290 -15.40 -0.09 9.75
N LYS A 291 -16.27 0.34 10.69
CA LYS A 291 -16.71 1.74 10.80
C LYS A 291 -15.52 2.70 10.94
N ASN A 292 -14.57 2.37 11.80
CA ASN A 292 -13.37 3.19 12.02
C ASN A 292 -12.52 3.27 10.73
N ARG A 293 -12.34 2.14 10.04
CA ARG A 293 -11.59 2.08 8.77
C ARG A 293 -12.24 2.91 7.68
N THR A 294 -13.52 2.68 7.40
CA THR A 294 -14.23 3.40 6.34
C THR A 294 -14.44 4.86 6.69
N SER A 295 -14.60 5.21 7.97
CA SER A 295 -14.61 6.61 8.42
C SER A 295 -13.27 7.30 8.18
N SER A 296 -12.15 6.61 8.45
CA SER A 296 -10.81 7.15 8.20
C SER A 296 -10.57 7.39 6.71
N ILE A 297 -10.93 6.43 5.84
CA ILE A 297 -10.82 6.59 4.38
C ILE A 297 -11.67 7.77 3.90
N ARG A 298 -12.93 7.86 4.35
CA ARG A 298 -13.82 8.97 4.00
C ARG A 298 -13.25 10.31 4.45
N PHE A 299 -12.89 10.41 5.72
CA PHE A 299 -12.30 11.64 6.28
C PHE A 299 -11.08 12.09 5.48
N HIS A 300 -10.17 11.17 5.17
CA HIS A 300 -9.02 11.45 4.31
C HIS A 300 -9.44 11.95 2.92
N ALA A 301 -10.34 11.24 2.24
CA ALA A 301 -10.80 11.61 0.90
C ALA A 301 -11.46 13.01 0.88
N ALA A 302 -12.31 13.33 1.87
CA ALA A 302 -12.92 14.66 1.95
C ALA A 302 -11.89 15.75 2.20
N LEU A 303 -10.99 15.57 3.17
CA LEU A 303 -9.94 16.57 3.43
C LEU A 303 -9.02 16.74 2.23
N ASN A 304 -8.51 15.65 1.65
CA ASN A 304 -7.59 15.70 0.51
C ASN A 304 -8.22 16.42 -0.69
N GLY A 305 -9.45 16.03 -1.07
CA GLY A 305 -10.13 16.60 -2.23
C GLY A 305 -10.52 18.08 -2.02
N LEU A 306 -11.06 18.44 -0.85
CA LEU A 306 -11.44 19.83 -0.56
C LEU A 306 -10.21 20.73 -0.44
N THR A 307 -9.16 20.28 0.26
CA THR A 307 -7.91 21.02 0.37
C THR A 307 -7.28 21.23 -0.99
N GLY A 308 -7.23 20.20 -1.85
CA GLY A 308 -6.71 20.34 -3.21
C GLY A 308 -7.49 21.35 -4.06
N LEU A 309 -8.83 21.34 -3.99
CA LEU A 309 -9.65 22.31 -4.72
C LEU A 309 -9.42 23.75 -4.23
N VAL A 310 -9.42 23.95 -2.91
CA VAL A 310 -9.24 25.29 -2.31
C VAL A 310 -7.83 25.79 -2.55
N ALA A 311 -6.81 24.93 -2.38
CA ALA A 311 -5.42 25.27 -2.65
C ALA A 311 -5.22 25.64 -4.12
N GLY A 312 -5.73 24.83 -5.06
CA GLY A 312 -5.65 25.12 -6.48
C GLY A 312 -6.37 26.41 -6.89
N SER A 313 -7.53 26.69 -6.30
CA SER A 313 -8.26 27.95 -6.56
C SER A 313 -7.52 29.16 -5.98
N ALA A 314 -6.96 29.03 -4.78
CA ALA A 314 -6.16 30.07 -4.14
C ALA A 314 -4.86 30.32 -4.92
N ALA A 315 -4.19 29.28 -5.41
CA ALA A 315 -3.00 29.39 -6.25
C ALA A 315 -3.27 30.27 -7.48
N LEU A 316 -4.38 30.07 -8.19
CA LEU A 316 -4.77 30.95 -9.31
C LEU A 316 -4.96 32.41 -8.88
N ALA A 317 -5.54 32.65 -7.71
CA ALA A 317 -5.76 33.99 -7.19
C ALA A 317 -4.45 34.69 -6.77
N THR A 318 -3.41 33.94 -6.38
CA THR A 318 -2.12 34.53 -5.96
C THR A 318 -1.44 35.38 -7.02
N ALA A 319 -1.75 35.15 -8.30
CA ALA A 319 -1.27 35.96 -9.41
C ALA A 319 -1.62 37.45 -9.30
N THR A 320 -2.73 37.78 -8.62
CA THR A 320 -3.26 39.14 -8.55
C THR A 320 -3.66 39.58 -7.14
N GLN A 321 -3.80 38.64 -6.21
CA GLN A 321 -4.38 38.89 -4.89
C GLN A 321 -3.50 38.33 -3.76
N TRP A 322 -2.85 39.21 -3.01
CA TRP A 322 -1.96 38.80 -1.91
C TRP A 322 -2.68 38.01 -0.80
N TRP A 323 -3.95 38.29 -0.54
CA TRP A 323 -4.74 37.60 0.49
C TRP A 323 -4.96 36.12 0.17
N ALA A 324 -4.80 35.71 -1.10
CA ALA A 324 -4.88 34.31 -1.48
C ALA A 324 -3.78 33.46 -0.80
N TYR A 325 -2.60 34.03 -0.55
CA TYR A 325 -1.55 33.38 0.23
C TYR A 325 -1.96 33.13 1.68
N VAL A 326 -2.76 34.03 2.28
CA VAL A 326 -3.32 33.82 3.63
C VAL A 326 -4.28 32.62 3.64
N LEU A 327 -5.03 32.40 2.55
CA LEU A 327 -5.86 31.20 2.39
C LEU A 327 -5.06 29.92 2.12
N LEU A 328 -3.87 30.03 1.51
CA LEU A 328 -2.99 28.87 1.28
C LEU A 328 -2.40 28.32 2.57
N VAL A 329 -2.13 29.15 3.58
CA VAL A 329 -1.58 28.69 4.88
C VAL A 329 -2.36 27.52 5.52
N PRO A 330 -3.69 27.62 5.75
CA PRO A 330 -4.45 26.49 6.28
C PRO A 330 -4.49 25.30 5.32
N CYS A 331 -4.41 25.52 4.01
CA CYS A 331 -4.34 24.43 3.02
C CYS A 331 -3.01 23.66 3.12
N ILE A 332 -1.89 24.36 3.28
CA ILE A 332 -0.56 23.78 3.48
C ILE A 332 -0.53 22.92 4.74
N ILE A 333 -1.03 23.45 5.87
CA ILE A 333 -1.10 22.71 7.14
C ILE A 333 -1.98 21.45 6.99
N THR A 334 -3.10 21.60 6.29
CA THR A 334 -4.03 20.48 6.06
C THR A 334 -3.40 19.43 5.15
N SER A 335 -2.72 19.81 4.06
CA SER A 335 -2.03 18.89 3.15
C SER A 335 -0.95 18.06 3.88
N GLY A 336 -0.11 18.71 4.69
CA GLY A 336 0.86 18.02 5.54
C GLY A 336 0.20 17.07 6.54
N THR A 337 -0.92 17.50 7.15
CA THR A 337 -1.69 16.66 8.08
C THR A 337 -2.33 15.46 7.39
N VAL A 338 -2.88 15.65 6.19
CA VAL A 338 -3.48 14.60 5.35
C VAL A 338 -2.42 13.58 4.93
N ASN A 339 -1.23 14.02 4.53
CA ASN A 339 -0.10 13.13 4.24
C ASN A 339 0.29 12.28 5.46
N ILE A 340 0.44 12.89 6.63
CA ILE A 340 0.73 12.16 7.88
C ILE A 340 -0.41 11.20 8.22
N PHE A 341 -1.66 11.63 8.05
CA PHE A 341 -2.85 10.81 8.30
C PHE A 341 -2.90 9.61 7.35
N TRP A 342 -2.57 9.78 6.08
CA TRP A 342 -2.42 8.67 5.13
C TRP A 342 -1.42 7.66 5.64
N ARG A 343 -0.19 8.09 5.89
CA ARG A 343 0.93 7.23 6.33
C ARG A 343 0.59 6.47 7.62
N LYS A 344 -0.07 7.12 8.57
CA LYS A 344 -0.35 6.56 9.89
C LYS A 344 -1.68 5.80 9.99
N ARG A 345 -2.72 6.13 9.21
CA ARG A 345 -4.09 5.60 9.40
C ARG A 345 -4.71 4.96 8.15
N VAL A 346 -4.39 5.44 6.95
CA VAL A 346 -5.06 4.99 5.71
C VAL A 346 -4.22 3.99 4.92
N GLY A 347 -2.96 4.31 4.65
CA GLY A 347 -2.01 3.44 3.94
C GLY A 347 -1.77 2.13 4.69
N TYR A 348 -1.49 1.07 3.96
CA TYR A 348 -1.10 -0.24 4.46
C TYR A 348 -0.17 -0.92 3.47
N GLU A 349 0.49 -1.98 3.92
CA GLU A 349 1.25 -2.90 3.06
C GLU A 349 0.47 -4.21 2.95
N ARG A 350 0.57 -4.87 1.80
CA ARG A 350 0.00 -6.21 1.58
C ARG A 350 0.82 -6.98 0.55
N PRO A 351 0.91 -8.32 0.63
CA PRO A 351 1.46 -9.11 -0.47
C PRO A 351 0.62 -8.93 -1.74
N PHE A 352 1.28 -9.05 -2.90
CA PHE A 352 0.57 -9.13 -4.18
C PHE A 352 -0.03 -10.52 -4.37
N VAL A 353 -1.20 -10.57 -5.00
CA VAL A 353 -1.87 -11.83 -5.35
C VAL A 353 -1.27 -12.35 -6.65
N LEU A 354 -0.08 -12.93 -6.56
CA LEU A 354 0.64 -13.55 -7.67
C LEU A 354 0.87 -15.02 -7.33
N GLY A 355 0.23 -15.93 -8.06
CA GLY A 355 0.26 -17.37 -7.78
C GLY A 355 -1.11 -17.92 -7.39
N GLN A 356 -1.15 -19.11 -6.80
CA GLN A 356 -2.39 -19.87 -6.61
C GLN A 356 -3.45 -19.09 -5.82
N ILE A 357 -4.52 -18.68 -6.50
CA ILE A 357 -5.65 -18.00 -5.88
C ILE A 357 -6.55 -19.08 -5.27
N SER A 358 -6.77 -18.99 -3.96
CA SER A 358 -7.81 -19.77 -3.29
C SER A 358 -9.09 -18.94 -3.19
N SER A 359 -10.24 -19.58 -3.35
CA SER A 359 -11.54 -18.93 -3.14
C SER A 359 -11.60 -18.43 -1.71
N ILE A 360 -11.89 -17.14 -1.53
CA ILE A 360 -12.05 -16.56 -0.21
C ILE A 360 -13.49 -16.75 0.22
N ASP A 361 -13.68 -17.43 1.34
CA ASP A 361 -14.96 -17.42 2.02
C ASP A 361 -15.00 -16.30 3.07
N GLN A 362 -16.22 -15.86 3.39
CA GLN A 362 -16.48 -14.91 4.44
C GLN A 362 -15.84 -15.36 5.76
N ASP A 363 -16.08 -16.60 6.19
CA ASP A 363 -15.63 -17.06 7.50
C ASP A 363 -14.09 -17.07 7.59
N THR A 364 -13.41 -17.36 6.48
CA THR A 364 -11.95 -17.24 6.36
C THR A 364 -11.46 -15.81 6.61
N VAL A 365 -12.09 -14.80 6.02
CA VAL A 365 -11.71 -13.39 6.25
C VAL A 365 -11.97 -12.98 7.68
N PHE A 366 -13.08 -13.45 8.27
CA PHE A 366 -13.42 -13.18 9.66
C PHE A 366 -12.42 -13.79 10.63
N GLU A 367 -12.03 -15.06 10.43
CA GLU A 367 -11.01 -15.72 11.24
C GLU A 367 -9.64 -15.07 11.10
N ALA A 368 -9.20 -14.76 9.87
CA ALA A 368 -7.96 -14.05 9.64
C ALA A 368 -7.94 -12.67 10.33
N LEU A 369 -9.07 -11.94 10.32
CA LEU A 369 -9.19 -10.65 11.00
C LEU A 369 -9.19 -10.80 12.53
N ARG A 370 -9.83 -11.83 13.07
CA ARG A 370 -9.80 -12.15 14.51
C ARG A 370 -8.38 -12.48 14.95
N TYR A 371 -7.68 -13.31 14.19
CA TYR A 371 -6.28 -13.67 14.41
C TYR A 371 -5.39 -12.42 14.43
N ALA A 372 -5.43 -11.60 13.36
CA ALA A 372 -4.61 -10.40 13.26
C ALA A 372 -4.86 -9.42 14.42
N ASN A 373 -6.13 -9.19 14.76
CA ASN A 373 -6.50 -8.31 15.87
C ASN A 373 -6.07 -8.86 17.24
N GLU A 374 -6.12 -10.17 17.45
CA GLU A 374 -5.67 -10.78 18.71
C GLU A 374 -4.15 -10.70 18.85
N CYS A 375 -3.40 -11.03 17.80
CA CYS A 375 -1.94 -10.87 17.76
C CYS A 375 -1.53 -9.42 17.99
N HIS A 376 -2.19 -8.45 17.34
CA HIS A 376 -1.93 -7.03 17.53
C HIS A 376 -2.14 -6.60 19.00
N ARG A 377 -3.21 -7.05 19.64
CA ARG A 377 -3.49 -6.75 21.06
C ARG A 377 -2.43 -7.31 21.99
N ARG A 378 -1.99 -8.55 21.73
CA ARG A 378 -0.95 -9.21 22.52
C ARG A 378 0.36 -8.43 22.47
N VAL A 379 0.80 -8.06 21.26
CA VAL A 379 2.00 -7.24 21.05
C VAL A 379 1.89 -5.90 21.75
N LEU A 380 0.77 -5.18 21.58
CA LEU A 380 0.57 -3.88 22.24
C LEU A 380 0.52 -3.99 23.77
N ARG A 381 -0.02 -5.08 24.32
CA ARG A 381 -0.06 -5.31 25.77
C ARG A 381 1.35 -5.49 26.31
N VAL A 382 2.18 -6.31 25.67
CA VAL A 382 3.58 -6.52 26.04
C VAL A 382 4.39 -5.24 25.95
N GLN A 383 4.20 -4.45 24.89
CA GLN A 383 4.86 -3.14 24.75
C GLN A 383 4.43 -2.15 25.85
N ALA A 384 3.19 -2.23 26.32
CA ALA A 384 2.68 -1.35 27.36
C ALA A 384 3.10 -1.79 28.77
N SER A 385 3.17 -3.10 29.05
CA SER A 385 3.64 -3.62 30.34
C SER A 385 5.15 -3.53 30.50
N GLY A 386 5.90 -3.59 29.40
CA GLY A 386 7.37 -3.72 29.45
C GLY A 386 7.83 -5.10 29.94
N GLU A 387 6.90 -6.02 30.19
CA GLU A 387 7.15 -7.38 30.65
C GLU A 387 7.06 -8.34 29.48
N GLY A 388 8.22 -8.85 29.04
CA GLY A 388 8.35 -9.75 27.90
C GLY A 388 8.58 -9.02 26.57
N ASP A 389 8.53 -9.77 25.48
CA ASP A 389 8.74 -9.23 24.14
C ASP A 389 7.73 -9.79 23.12
N ALA A 390 7.69 -9.19 21.93
CA ALA A 390 6.73 -9.62 20.91
C ALA A 390 7.01 -11.05 20.44
N PHE A 391 8.29 -11.44 20.39
CA PHE A 391 8.71 -12.78 19.98
C PHE A 391 8.16 -13.87 20.90
N THR A 392 8.38 -13.78 22.21
CA THR A 392 7.90 -14.73 23.23
C THR A 392 6.38 -14.81 23.32
N CYS A 393 5.69 -13.72 23.00
CA CYS A 393 4.23 -13.68 23.06
C CYS A 393 3.55 -14.26 21.81
N LEU A 394 4.25 -14.27 20.66
CA LEU A 394 3.71 -14.65 19.37
C LEU A 394 4.13 -16.04 18.90
N VAL A 395 5.39 -16.42 19.15
CA VAL A 395 5.97 -17.68 18.69
C VAL A 395 5.70 -18.76 19.75
N PRO A 396 5.06 -19.90 19.40
CA PRO A 396 4.71 -20.94 20.37
C PRO A 396 5.94 -21.60 21.02
N ASP A 397 6.99 -21.83 20.24
CA ASP A 397 8.27 -22.37 20.71
C ASP A 397 9.38 -21.39 20.34
N THR A 398 9.94 -20.72 21.35
CA THR A 398 10.95 -19.69 21.21
C THR A 398 12.35 -20.24 20.95
N SER A 399 12.56 -21.54 21.15
CA SER A 399 13.82 -22.23 20.88
C SER A 399 13.89 -22.83 19.48
N SER A 400 12.73 -23.02 18.84
CA SER A 400 12.64 -23.62 17.51
C SER A 400 12.72 -22.57 16.39
N LEU A 401 13.79 -22.65 15.58
CA LEU A 401 13.95 -21.84 14.37
C LEU A 401 12.81 -22.10 13.38
N LEU A 402 12.38 -23.34 13.22
CA LEU A 402 11.26 -23.71 12.36
C LEU A 402 9.97 -22.98 12.77
N CYS A 403 9.65 -22.95 14.08
CA CYS A 403 8.47 -22.26 14.58
C CYS A 403 8.54 -20.73 14.34
N ALA A 404 9.72 -20.13 14.56
CA ALA A 404 9.95 -18.71 14.31
C ALA A 404 9.81 -18.36 12.81
N LEU A 405 10.47 -19.13 11.93
CA LEU A 405 10.44 -18.91 10.49
C LEU A 405 9.05 -19.16 9.90
N ASP A 406 8.33 -20.18 10.36
CA ASP A 406 6.96 -20.44 9.90
C ASP A 406 6.01 -19.31 10.34
N PHE A 407 6.19 -18.76 11.55
CA PHE A 407 5.43 -17.58 11.98
C PHE A 407 5.73 -16.34 11.12
N ILE A 408 7.00 -16.08 10.84
CA ILE A 408 7.47 -14.96 9.99
C ILE A 408 6.90 -15.11 8.57
N ARG A 409 7.01 -16.30 7.98
CA ARG A 409 6.50 -16.61 6.65
C ARG A 409 4.99 -16.40 6.57
N LYS A 410 4.23 -17.02 7.48
CA LYS A 410 2.76 -16.88 7.53
C LYS A 410 2.34 -15.41 7.61
N ASN A 411 3.06 -14.58 8.35
CA ASN A 411 2.71 -13.17 8.51
C ASN A 411 3.27 -12.23 7.42
N ASN A 412 3.83 -12.77 6.33
CA ASN A 412 4.44 -12.01 5.22
C ASN A 412 5.61 -11.11 5.66
N LEU A 413 6.39 -11.56 6.65
CA LEU A 413 7.58 -10.88 7.15
C LEU A 413 8.90 -11.51 6.64
N PHE A 414 8.81 -12.52 5.78
CA PHE A 414 9.98 -13.26 5.30
C PHE A 414 10.94 -12.41 4.48
N GLU A 415 10.43 -11.48 3.66
CA GLU A 415 11.26 -10.52 2.93
C GLU A 415 12.07 -9.63 3.88
N ASP A 416 11.43 -9.09 4.93
CA ASP A 416 12.10 -8.23 5.91
C ASP A 416 13.10 -9.02 6.76
N PHE A 417 12.80 -10.29 7.06
CA PHE A 417 13.74 -11.20 7.73
C PHE A 417 15.00 -11.43 6.88
N CYS A 418 14.82 -11.81 5.61
CA CYS A 418 15.91 -12.06 4.68
C CYS A 418 16.81 -10.83 4.51
N LEU A 419 16.22 -9.62 4.41
CA LEU A 419 16.98 -8.38 4.33
C LEU A 419 17.87 -8.16 5.57
N ARG A 420 17.38 -8.45 6.78
CA ARG A 420 18.21 -8.35 8.00
C ARG A 420 19.33 -9.37 8.04
N VAL A 421 19.04 -10.61 7.59
CA VAL A 421 20.06 -11.65 7.47
C VAL A 421 21.18 -11.22 6.51
N LEU A 422 20.82 -10.59 5.39
CA LEU A 422 21.76 -10.06 4.40
C LEU A 422 22.51 -8.80 4.84
N GLU A 423 21.95 -8.01 5.77
CA GLU A 423 22.62 -6.86 6.37
C GLU A 423 23.70 -7.27 7.38
N ASP A 424 23.52 -8.40 8.07
CA ASP A 424 24.55 -9.00 8.93
C ASP A 424 25.61 -9.70 8.06
N LYS A 425 26.73 -9.01 7.82
CA LYS A 425 27.85 -9.49 6.98
C LYS A 425 28.45 -10.82 7.44
N GLU A 426 28.47 -11.07 8.74
CA GLU A 426 29.06 -12.30 9.27
C GLU A 426 28.07 -13.47 9.13
N LEU A 427 26.80 -13.24 9.44
CA LEU A 427 25.74 -14.24 9.25
C LEU A 427 25.58 -14.59 7.76
N SER A 428 25.43 -13.57 6.91
CA SER A 428 25.31 -13.75 5.46
C SER A 428 26.55 -14.39 4.84
N GLY A 429 27.76 -13.99 5.25
CA GLY A 429 29.01 -14.58 4.77
C GLY A 429 29.17 -16.06 5.14
N ARG A 430 28.63 -16.50 6.28
CA ARG A 430 28.59 -17.93 6.67
C ARG A 430 27.50 -18.71 5.96
N LEU A 431 26.35 -18.11 5.69
CA LEU A 431 25.20 -18.79 5.06
C LEU A 431 25.35 -18.95 3.55
N PHE A 432 25.85 -17.93 2.84
CA PHE A 432 25.95 -17.93 1.38
C PHE A 432 27.40 -17.83 0.88
N GLY A 433 28.38 -17.84 1.79
CA GLY A 433 29.80 -17.78 1.47
C GLY A 433 30.28 -16.37 1.15
N TYR A 434 31.46 -16.00 1.67
CA TYR A 434 32.05 -14.67 1.45
C TYR A 434 32.29 -14.34 -0.03
N ALA A 435 32.53 -15.35 -0.87
CA ALA A 435 32.77 -15.18 -2.30
C ALA A 435 31.55 -14.61 -3.06
N GLU A 436 30.32 -14.97 -2.67
CA GLU A 436 29.10 -14.43 -3.28
C GLU A 436 28.91 -12.93 -2.98
N PHE A 437 29.46 -12.44 -1.86
CA PHE A 437 29.38 -11.04 -1.44
C PHE A 437 30.57 -10.19 -1.90
N ALA A 438 31.74 -10.80 -2.12
CA ALA A 438 33.01 -10.13 -2.38
C ALA A 438 33.15 -9.58 -3.81
N THR A 439 32.44 -10.13 -4.79
CA THR A 439 32.47 -9.59 -6.16
C THR A 439 31.75 -8.25 -6.21
N GLU A 440 32.51 -7.15 -6.31
CA GLU A 440 31.99 -5.81 -6.63
C GLU A 440 31.30 -5.76 -8.01
N SER A 441 31.41 -6.83 -8.78
CA SER A 441 30.92 -6.97 -10.16
C SER A 441 29.61 -7.77 -10.29
N SER A 442 29.17 -8.54 -9.28
CA SER A 442 27.96 -9.36 -9.40
C SER A 442 26.71 -8.54 -9.00
N VAL A 443 25.90 -8.20 -10.00
CA VAL A 443 24.58 -7.56 -9.80
C VAL A 443 23.60 -8.50 -9.07
N HIS A 444 23.87 -9.81 -9.14
CA HIS A 444 23.03 -10.87 -8.59
C HIS A 444 23.44 -11.15 -7.13
N GLY A 445 22.47 -11.16 -6.23
CA GLY A 445 22.61 -11.61 -4.84
C GLY A 445 22.09 -13.04 -4.66
N PRO A 446 22.13 -13.56 -3.42
CA PRO A 446 21.72 -14.94 -3.15
C PRO A 446 20.20 -15.12 -3.30
N THR A 447 19.81 -16.33 -3.66
CA THR A 447 18.43 -16.82 -3.56
C THR A 447 18.24 -17.44 -2.18
N ILE A 448 17.26 -16.93 -1.43
CA ILE A 448 16.97 -17.40 -0.08
C ILE A 448 15.66 -18.18 -0.10
N ASP A 449 15.76 -19.46 0.20
CA ASP A 449 14.63 -20.38 0.31
C ASP A 449 14.31 -20.70 1.78
N TRP A 450 13.02 -20.66 2.11
CA TRP A 450 12.50 -20.93 3.44
C TRP A 450 12.81 -22.37 3.88
N HIS A 451 12.66 -23.35 2.99
CA HIS A 451 12.91 -24.75 3.34
C HIS A 451 14.36 -24.96 3.72
N SER A 452 15.27 -24.41 2.91
CA SER A 452 16.72 -24.47 3.13
C SER A 452 17.15 -23.82 4.47
N LEU A 453 16.59 -22.67 4.83
CA LEU A 453 16.85 -22.02 6.12
C LEU A 453 16.25 -22.78 7.30
N SER A 454 15.09 -23.42 7.11
CA SER A 454 14.39 -24.15 8.17
C SER A 454 15.02 -25.50 8.51
N ALA A 455 15.77 -26.07 7.57
CA ALA A 455 16.47 -27.35 7.70
C ALA A 455 17.91 -27.20 8.24
N LEU A 456 18.29 -26.02 8.70
CA LEU A 456 19.64 -25.72 9.14
C LEU A 456 19.92 -26.34 10.52
N GLU A 457 20.97 -27.17 10.62
CA GLU A 457 21.33 -27.91 11.84
C GLU A 457 22.48 -27.25 12.65
N ASP A 458 23.11 -26.20 12.13
CA ASP A 458 24.21 -25.50 12.83
C ASP A 458 23.66 -24.65 13.99
N GLU A 459 23.93 -25.08 15.23
CA GLU A 459 23.47 -24.43 16.46
C GLU A 459 23.87 -22.95 16.57
N VAL A 460 25.07 -22.58 16.12
CA VAL A 460 25.57 -21.20 16.22
C VAL A 460 24.81 -20.28 15.28
N LEU A 461 24.58 -20.75 14.04
CA LEU A 461 23.79 -20.02 13.06
C LEU A 461 22.31 -19.97 13.46
N MET A 462 21.76 -21.05 14.01
CA MET A 462 20.39 -21.09 14.52
C MET A 462 20.15 -20.04 15.61
N ILE A 463 21.05 -19.93 16.60
CA ILE A 463 20.93 -18.93 17.67
C ILE A 463 20.91 -17.52 17.09
N ARG A 464 21.77 -17.23 16.11
CA ARG A 464 21.86 -15.89 15.49
C ARG A 464 20.65 -15.58 14.60
N LEU A 465 20.13 -16.56 13.87
CA LEU A 465 18.90 -16.44 13.09
C LEU A 465 17.68 -16.22 14.01
N LEU A 466 17.60 -16.93 15.13
CA LEU A 466 16.57 -16.73 16.15
C LEU A 466 16.66 -15.33 16.75
N GLN A 467 17.87 -14.82 17.03
CA GLN A 467 18.04 -13.45 17.50
C GLN A 467 17.58 -12.43 16.45
N THR A 468 17.89 -12.65 15.17
CA THR A 468 17.41 -11.78 14.08
C THR A 468 15.89 -11.82 13.95
N ALA A 469 15.27 -13.00 14.09
CA ALA A 469 13.82 -13.17 14.11
C ALA A 469 13.17 -12.45 15.30
N ARG A 470 13.79 -12.53 16.48
CA ARG A 470 13.38 -11.83 17.69
C ARG A 470 13.39 -10.32 17.50
N ASP A 471 14.49 -9.78 17.01
CA ASP A 471 14.64 -8.34 16.75
C ASP A 471 13.66 -7.86 15.67
N LEU A 472 13.40 -8.69 14.65
CA LEU A 472 12.41 -8.42 13.61
C LEU A 472 10.99 -8.30 14.17
N LEU A 473 10.55 -9.29 14.94
CA LEU A 473 9.20 -9.29 15.49
C LEU A 473 9.01 -8.17 16.51
N ASN A 474 10.01 -7.88 17.34
CA ASN A 474 9.92 -6.79 18.32
C ASN A 474 9.73 -5.41 17.66
N GLU A 475 10.34 -5.19 16.50
CA GLU A 475 10.23 -3.93 15.77
C GLU A 475 9.00 -3.87 14.85
N LEU A 476 8.81 -4.89 14.01
CA LEU A 476 7.86 -4.82 12.90
C LEU A 476 6.49 -5.41 13.20
N ALA A 477 6.33 -6.28 14.21
CA ALA A 477 5.04 -6.92 14.49
C ALA A 477 3.87 -5.93 14.71
N PRO A 478 4.02 -4.82 15.47
CA PRO A 478 2.91 -3.87 15.66
C PRO A 478 2.48 -3.22 14.34
N LYS A 479 3.44 -2.90 13.47
CA LYS A 479 3.17 -2.31 12.16
C LYS A 479 2.55 -3.34 11.22
N CYS A 480 3.06 -4.57 11.24
CA CYS A 480 2.57 -5.70 10.45
C CYS A 480 1.08 -5.98 10.71
N PHE A 481 0.70 -6.25 11.97
CA PHE A 481 -0.70 -6.58 12.27
C PHE A 481 -1.65 -5.42 12.02
N ARG A 482 -1.20 -4.17 12.25
CA ARG A 482 -1.98 -2.98 11.89
C ARG A 482 -2.25 -2.88 10.38
N TYR A 483 -1.30 -3.30 9.55
CA TYR A 483 -1.47 -3.30 8.09
C TYR A 483 -2.31 -4.49 7.61
N GLN A 484 -2.09 -5.67 8.17
CA GLN A 484 -2.94 -6.84 7.93
C GLN A 484 -4.40 -6.55 8.28
N GLU A 485 -4.70 -5.95 9.43
CA GLU A 485 -6.05 -5.53 9.81
C GLU A 485 -6.69 -4.59 8.77
N ARG A 486 -5.94 -3.59 8.27
CA ARG A 486 -6.44 -2.64 7.26
C ARG A 486 -6.72 -3.33 5.94
N HIS A 487 -5.83 -4.22 5.52
CA HIS A 487 -5.98 -5.00 4.30
C HIS A 487 -7.18 -5.93 4.40
N LEU A 488 -7.32 -6.70 5.49
CA LEU A 488 -8.44 -7.62 5.70
C LEU A 488 -9.78 -6.89 5.79
N LEU A 489 -9.83 -5.70 6.41
CA LEU A 489 -11.03 -4.86 6.42
C LEU A 489 -11.39 -4.33 5.02
N GLU A 490 -10.38 -4.03 4.19
CA GLU A 490 -10.59 -3.65 2.78
C GLU A 490 -11.15 -4.82 1.97
N VAL A 491 -10.55 -6.00 2.10
CA VAL A 491 -11.01 -7.25 1.46
C VAL A 491 -12.44 -7.57 1.89
N LEU A 492 -12.74 -7.50 3.18
CA LEU A 492 -14.10 -7.70 3.70
C LEU A 492 -15.08 -6.70 3.08
N GLY A 493 -14.72 -5.42 3.01
CA GLY A 493 -15.53 -4.38 2.39
C GLY A 493 -15.83 -4.65 0.91
N CYS A 494 -14.80 -4.98 0.13
CA CYS A 494 -14.90 -5.34 -1.29
C CYS A 494 -15.76 -6.60 -1.50
N TYR A 495 -15.46 -7.67 -0.78
CA TYR A 495 -16.12 -8.96 -0.92
C TYR A 495 -17.62 -8.88 -0.61
N MET A 496 -18.00 -8.11 0.41
CA MET A 496 -19.41 -7.90 0.77
C MET A 496 -20.15 -7.00 -0.22
N CYS A 497 -19.48 -5.98 -0.76
CA CYS A 497 -20.08 -5.11 -1.78
C CYS A 497 -20.40 -5.91 -3.06
N ARG A 498 -19.48 -6.77 -3.51
CA ARG A 498 -19.70 -7.64 -4.68
C ARG A 498 -20.77 -8.70 -4.42
N GLY A 499 -20.81 -9.28 -3.22
CA GLY A 499 -21.88 -10.22 -2.85
C GLY A 499 -23.28 -9.64 -2.98
N ALA A 500 -23.46 -8.37 -2.59
CA ALA A 500 -24.74 -7.68 -2.76
C ALA A 500 -25.10 -7.48 -4.24
N GLU A 501 -24.13 -7.25 -5.11
CA GLU A 501 -24.34 -7.10 -6.57
C GLU A 501 -24.72 -8.45 -7.21
N PHE A 502 -24.02 -9.54 -6.89
CA PHE A 502 -24.36 -10.89 -7.36
C PHE A 502 -25.72 -11.37 -6.84
N GLY A 503 -26.08 -11.03 -5.59
CA GLY A 503 -27.38 -11.34 -5.01
C GLY A 503 -28.54 -10.56 -5.65
N GLN A 504 -28.30 -9.35 -6.14
CA GLN A 504 -29.29 -8.56 -6.89
C GLN A 504 -29.47 -9.05 -8.33
N SER A 505 -28.42 -9.59 -8.95
CA SER A 505 -28.48 -10.14 -10.32
C SER A 505 -29.33 -11.42 -10.44
N LYS A 506 -29.70 -12.06 -9.33
CA LYS A 506 -30.52 -13.28 -9.29
C LYS A 506 -32.00 -13.06 -8.95
N LYS A 507 -32.51 -11.83 -8.89
CA LYS A 507 -33.97 -11.65 -8.86
C LYS A 507 -34.52 -11.95 -10.25
N PRO A 508 -35.36 -13.00 -10.43
CA PRO A 508 -36.08 -13.18 -11.67
C PRO A 508 -36.91 -11.93 -11.88
N THR A 509 -36.87 -11.39 -13.10
CA THR A 509 -37.78 -10.36 -13.55
C THR A 509 -39.20 -10.95 -13.55
N THR A 510 -39.85 -10.97 -12.39
CA THR A 510 -41.29 -11.21 -12.32
C THR A 510 -41.95 -9.98 -12.91
N ALA A 511 -42.28 -10.06 -14.20
CA ALA A 511 -43.30 -9.23 -14.81
C ALA A 511 -44.59 -9.37 -13.99
N GLY A 512 -45.09 -8.27 -13.44
CA GLY A 512 -46.30 -8.32 -12.63
C GLY A 512 -46.59 -7.06 -11.84
N THR A 513 -47.28 -6.12 -12.51
CA THR A 513 -48.27 -5.19 -11.95
C THR A 513 -47.84 -4.16 -10.90
N SER A 514 -47.91 -2.90 -11.35
CA SER A 514 -48.09 -1.68 -10.58
C SER A 514 -48.95 -1.86 -9.32
N LYS A 515 -48.36 -1.54 -8.15
CA LYS A 515 -49.09 -0.95 -7.03
C LYS A 515 -48.24 0.16 -6.40
N ARG A 516 -48.71 1.41 -6.58
CA ARG A 516 -48.35 2.58 -5.77
C ARG A 516 -48.74 2.34 -4.32
N GLY A 517 -47.83 2.62 -3.38
CA GLY A 517 -48.04 2.66 -1.93
C GLY A 517 -46.77 3.15 -1.23
N PRO A 518 -46.87 3.85 -0.08
CA PRO A 518 -46.36 5.21 0.04
C PRO A 518 -44.89 5.33 0.45
N ALA A 519 -44.27 6.43 0.03
CA ALA A 519 -42.96 6.87 0.46
C ALA A 519 -42.97 7.21 1.96
N HIS A 520 -42.34 6.38 2.77
CA HIS A 520 -41.99 6.76 4.13
C HIS A 520 -40.73 7.61 4.13
N ASN A 521 -40.94 8.92 4.27
CA ASN A 521 -39.94 9.85 4.78
C ASN A 521 -39.67 9.53 6.25
N VAL A 522 -38.42 9.18 6.59
CA VAL A 522 -37.94 9.24 7.98
C VAL A 522 -36.59 9.95 7.99
N HIS A 523 -36.67 11.28 7.97
CA HIS A 523 -35.71 12.12 8.68
C HIS A 523 -36.22 12.29 10.10
N THR A 524 -35.49 11.78 11.08
CA THR A 524 -35.16 12.41 12.38
C THR A 524 -34.67 11.34 13.34
N TYR A 525 -33.39 11.38 13.70
CA TYR A 525 -32.94 11.16 15.08
C TYR A 525 -31.62 11.89 15.26
N ALA A 526 -31.73 13.15 15.66
CA ALA A 526 -30.70 13.84 16.41
C ALA A 526 -30.90 13.47 17.88
N GLY A 527 -29.98 12.67 18.42
CA GLY A 527 -29.89 12.36 19.84
C GLY A 527 -28.45 12.57 20.27
N ARG A 528 -28.21 13.67 20.98
CA ARG A 528 -26.94 14.03 21.63
C ARG A 528 -26.43 12.88 22.48
N HIS A 529 -25.18 12.48 22.29
CA HIS A 529 -24.27 12.19 23.40
C HIS A 529 -22.81 12.36 22.92
N ALA A 530 -22.20 13.40 23.50
CA ALA A 530 -20.79 13.59 23.83
C ALA A 530 -19.71 13.14 22.81
N ASN A 531 -19.24 14.16 22.07
CA ASN A 531 -17.83 14.50 21.85
C ASN A 531 -16.88 13.80 22.84
N ASP A 532 -15.93 13.00 22.33
CA ASP A 532 -14.61 12.76 22.96
C ASP A 532 -13.66 11.85 22.15
N TRP A 533 -14.08 11.28 21.01
CA TRP A 533 -13.25 10.28 20.30
C TRP A 533 -12.73 10.69 18.91
N LEU A 534 -12.99 11.92 18.46
CA LEU A 534 -12.54 12.45 17.16
C LEU A 534 -11.09 12.94 17.15
N PHE A 535 -10.53 13.24 18.32
CA PHE A 535 -9.12 13.61 18.48
C PHE A 535 -8.49 12.78 19.60
N GLY A 536 -8.19 11.51 19.31
CA GLY A 536 -7.27 10.74 20.13
C GLY A 536 -5.88 11.40 20.15
N GLY A 537 -5.68 12.34 21.06
CA GLY A 537 -4.39 12.89 21.46
C GLY A 537 -3.72 13.91 20.55
N PHE A 538 -4.37 14.43 19.51
CA PHE A 538 -3.83 15.53 18.69
C PHE A 538 -4.61 16.82 18.97
N SER A 539 -4.16 17.55 19.99
CA SER A 539 -4.51 18.96 20.17
C SER A 539 -3.55 19.79 19.30
N LEU A 540 -4.09 20.47 18.28
CA LEU A 540 -3.35 21.43 17.45
C LEU A 540 -2.73 22.54 18.34
N SER A 541 -3.41 22.89 19.43
CA SER A 541 -2.93 23.84 20.44
C SER A 541 -1.75 23.32 21.25
N GLY A 542 -1.61 22.00 21.45
CA GLY A 542 -0.48 21.37 22.13
C GLY A 542 0.79 21.32 21.27
N LEU A 543 0.63 21.17 19.95
CA LEU A 543 1.76 21.24 19.00
C LEU A 543 2.25 22.70 18.85
N LEU A 544 1.34 23.66 18.73
CA LEU A 544 1.68 25.09 18.66
C LEU A 544 2.31 25.59 19.98
N ARG A 545 1.81 25.19 21.15
CA ARG A 545 2.45 25.56 22.44
C ARG A 545 3.85 24.98 22.62
N ARG A 546 4.17 23.82 22.01
CA ARG A 546 5.52 23.24 22.06
C ARG A 546 6.48 23.89 21.06
N LEU A 547 5.97 24.46 19.97
CA LEU A 547 6.76 25.24 19.02
C LEU A 547 7.07 26.66 19.53
N PHE A 548 6.19 27.25 20.35
CA PHE A 548 6.40 28.56 20.97
C PHE A 548 7.01 28.53 22.40
N LYS A 549 7.41 27.34 22.88
CA LYS A 549 8.23 27.18 24.09
C LYS A 549 9.55 26.48 23.74
N ARG A 550 10.39 27.17 22.98
CA ARG A 550 11.84 27.02 23.00
C ARG A 550 12.46 28.39 22.93
#